data_AF-A0A8T3PCJ8-F1
#
_entry.id   AF-A0A8T3PCJ8-F1
#
_cell.length_a   1.000
_cell.length_b   1.000
_cell.length_c   1.000
_cell.angle_alpha   90.00
_cell.angle_beta   90.00
_cell.angle_gamma   90.00
#
_symmetry.space_group_name_H-M   'P 1'
#
loop_
_entity.id
_entity.type
_entity.pdbx_description
1 polymer ?
#
loop_
_entity_poly.entity_id
_entity_poly.type
_entity_poly.pdbx_seq_one_letter_code
_entity_poly.pdbx_strand_id
1 'polypeptide(L)'
;MYGRDRVANMALFGLALGAWVLVGVVFTSYSPRDDAGVQLAGAAGLGLAAGITSAPLFWLVGFARQRRIAYRGDWLRAGRRALWVAVVVMLFVVLRTQGAFSIPIALFVVVMVLFVELTLSVRR
;
A
#
# COMPACT_ATOMS: atom_id res chain seq x y z
N MET A 1 -16.05 -6.08 16.90
CA MET A 1 -15.13 -4.99 16.52
C MET A 1 -15.15 -3.96 17.64
N TYR A 2 -14.02 -3.72 18.29
CA TYR A 2 -13.95 -2.75 19.39
C TYR A 2 -14.06 -1.32 18.84
N GLY A 3 -14.52 -0.37 19.66
CA GLY A 3 -14.65 1.04 19.26
C GLY A 3 -13.34 1.63 18.73
N ARG A 4 -12.22 1.29 19.37
CA ARG A 4 -10.87 1.69 18.94
C ARG A 4 -10.52 1.22 17.53
N ASP A 5 -10.84 -0.03 17.17
CA ASP A 5 -10.55 -0.55 15.83
C ASP A 5 -11.42 0.13 14.76
N ARG A 6 -12.64 0.51 15.12
CA ARG A 6 -13.55 1.24 14.23
C ARG A 6 -13.02 2.63 13.93
N VAL A 7 -12.62 3.37 14.96
CA VAL A 7 -12.00 4.69 14.82
C VAL A 7 -10.71 4.60 14.00
N ALA A 8 -9.87 3.59 14.24
CA ALA A 8 -8.65 3.38 13.47
C ALA A 8 -8.92 3.14 11.97
N ASN A 9 -9.91 2.29 11.63
CA ASN A 9 -10.29 2.08 10.23
C ASN A 9 -10.84 3.36 9.59
N MET A 10 -11.72 4.10 10.28
CA MET A 10 -12.26 5.37 9.78
C MET A 10 -11.15 6.41 9.55
N ALA A 11 -10.21 6.53 10.51
CA ALA A 11 -9.06 7.42 10.38
C ALA A 11 -8.17 7.03 9.19
N LEU A 12 -7.90 5.73 8.99
CA LEU A 12 -7.11 5.27 7.84
C LEU A 12 -7.82 5.49 6.50
N PHE A 13 -9.13 5.29 6.41
CA PHE A 13 -9.89 5.61 5.20
C PHE A 13 -9.91 7.12 4.93
N GLY A 14 -10.04 7.95 5.95
CA GLY A 14 -9.93 9.41 5.82
C GLY A 14 -8.54 9.83 5.34
N LEU A 15 -7.48 9.26 5.91
CA LEU A 15 -6.10 9.48 5.46
C LEU A 15 -5.87 8.99 4.03
N ALA A 16 -6.43 7.85 3.64
CA ALA A 16 -6.35 7.33 2.27
C ALA A 16 -6.99 8.31 1.28
N LEU A 17 -8.18 8.83 1.60
CA LEU A 17 -8.85 9.84 0.77
C LEU A 17 -7.98 11.09 0.65
N GLY A 18 -7.44 11.60 1.76
CA GLY A 18 -6.55 12.75 1.76
C GLY A 18 -5.28 12.52 0.92
N ALA A 19 -4.68 11.33 1.00
CA ALA A 19 -3.51 10.95 0.22
C ALA A 19 -3.82 10.93 -1.29
N TRP A 20 -4.96 10.39 -1.70
CA TRP A 20 -5.38 10.40 -3.11
C TRP A 20 -5.67 11.81 -3.63
N VAL A 21 -6.29 12.66 -2.80
CA VAL A 21 -6.49 14.08 -3.15
C VAL A 21 -5.15 14.77 -3.37
N LEU A 22 -4.19 14.58 -2.47
CA LEU A 22 -2.82 15.12 -2.61
C LEU A 22 -2.15 14.64 -3.89
N VAL A 23 -2.21 13.34 -4.19
CA VAL A 23 -1.69 12.78 -5.44
C VAL A 23 -2.36 13.43 -6.66
N GLY A 24 -3.68 13.60 -6.64
CA GLY A 24 -4.43 14.28 -7.70
C GLY A 24 -3.99 15.73 -7.88
N VAL A 25 -3.80 16.48 -6.79
CA VAL A 25 -3.30 17.86 -6.82
C VAL A 25 -1.90 17.92 -7.43
N VAL A 26 -0.99 17.02 -7.04
CA VAL A 26 0.38 16.99 -7.59
C VAL A 26 0.36 16.78 -9.11
N PHE A 27 -0.37 15.77 -9.61
CA PHE A 27 -0.39 15.46 -11.04
C PHE A 27 -1.21 16.44 -11.88
N THR A 28 -2.09 17.25 -11.27
CA THR A 28 -2.80 18.33 -11.97
C THR A 28 -2.04 19.65 -11.95
N SER A 29 -1.14 19.84 -10.98
CA SER A 29 -0.36 21.07 -10.82
C SER A 29 1.04 20.99 -11.45
N TYR A 30 1.62 19.80 -11.53
CA TYR A 30 2.99 19.58 -11.99
C TYR A 30 3.05 18.51 -13.08
N SER A 31 3.79 18.80 -14.15
CA SER A 31 4.01 17.84 -15.24
C SER A 31 5.16 16.88 -14.90
N PRO A 32 4.95 15.56 -14.93
CA PRO A 32 6.00 14.59 -14.64
C PRO A 32 6.91 14.27 -15.84
N ARG A 33 6.67 14.83 -17.04
CA ARG A 33 7.37 14.37 -18.26
C ARG A 33 8.88 14.61 -18.24
N ASP A 34 9.30 15.76 -17.73
CA ASP A 34 10.71 16.19 -17.77
C ASP A 34 11.27 16.56 -16.38
N ASP A 35 10.54 16.21 -15.32
CA ASP A 35 10.91 16.50 -13.94
C ASP A 35 11.04 15.22 -13.12
N ALA A 36 12.28 14.80 -12.88
CA ALA A 36 12.60 13.60 -12.09
C ALA A 36 12.14 13.71 -10.62
N GLY A 37 12.11 14.93 -10.06
CA GLY A 37 11.62 15.18 -8.71
C GLY A 37 10.13 14.92 -8.60
N VAL A 38 9.35 15.42 -9.57
CA VAL A 38 7.89 15.18 -9.64
C VAL A 38 7.58 13.70 -9.91
N GLN A 39 8.38 13.03 -10.75
CA GLN A 39 8.24 11.58 -10.97
C GLN A 39 8.46 10.78 -9.67
N LEU A 40 9.54 11.07 -8.93
CA LEU A 40 9.85 10.37 -7.68
C LEU A 40 8.82 10.68 -6.60
N ALA A 41 8.43 11.95 -6.45
CA ALA A 41 7.39 12.37 -5.51
C ALA A 41 6.03 11.75 -5.85
N GLY A 42 5.67 11.70 -7.12
CA GLY A 42 4.46 11.05 -7.61
C GLY A 42 4.46 9.54 -7.35
N ALA A 43 5.58 8.86 -7.56
CA ALA A 43 5.73 7.44 -7.25
C ALA A 43 5.60 7.15 -5.74
N ALA A 44 6.26 7.96 -4.90
CA ALA A 44 6.15 7.86 -3.45
C ALA A 44 4.70 8.13 -2.99
N GLY A 45 4.06 9.18 -3.53
CA GLY A 45 2.68 9.53 -3.22
C GLY A 45 1.69 8.43 -3.61
N LEU A 46 1.81 7.86 -4.81
CA LEU A 46 0.97 6.75 -5.28
C LEU A 46 1.18 5.50 -4.43
N GLY A 47 2.43 5.17 -4.10
CA GLY A 47 2.76 4.06 -3.21
C GLY A 47 2.13 4.24 -1.83
N LEU A 48 2.32 5.40 -1.20
CA LEU A 48 1.75 5.70 0.11
C LEU A 48 0.22 5.68 0.09
N ALA A 49 -0.41 6.29 -0.91
CA ALA A 49 -1.88 6.30 -1.04
C ALA A 49 -2.42 4.87 -1.16
N ALA A 50 -1.82 4.03 -2.02
CA ALA A 50 -2.19 2.63 -2.16
C ALA A 50 -1.96 1.82 -0.87
N GLY A 51 -0.83 2.03 -0.21
CA GLY A 51 -0.50 1.41 1.08
C GLY A 51 -1.52 1.73 2.16
N ILE A 52 -1.76 3.03 2.41
CA ILE A 52 -2.73 3.51 3.41
C ILE A 52 -4.14 2.98 3.09
N THR A 53 -4.53 2.96 1.81
CA THR A 53 -5.82 2.39 1.38
C THR A 53 -5.92 0.89 1.71
N SER A 54 -4.83 0.13 1.54
CA SER A 54 -4.83 -1.31 1.73
C SER A 54 -4.79 -1.77 3.19
N ALA A 55 -4.23 -0.97 4.11
CA ALA A 55 -4.12 -1.30 5.53
C ALA A 55 -5.46 -1.65 6.20
N PRO A 56 -6.52 -0.81 6.14
CA PRO A 56 -7.81 -1.15 6.72
C PRO A 56 -8.45 -2.36 6.00
N LEU A 57 -8.23 -2.52 4.69
CA LEU A 57 -8.76 -3.66 3.94
C LEU A 57 -8.15 -4.99 4.40
N PHE A 58 -6.82 -5.06 4.56
CA PHE A 58 -6.15 -6.27 5.06
C PHE A 58 -6.59 -6.62 6.47
N TRP A 59 -6.79 -5.61 7.33
CA TRP A 59 -7.30 -5.82 8.67
C TRP A 59 -8.73 -6.38 8.64
N LEU A 60 -9.63 -5.76 7.85
CA LEU A 60 -11.03 -6.17 7.72
C LEU A 60 -11.17 -7.59 7.14
N VAL A 61 -10.34 -7.95 6.16
CA VAL A 61 -10.31 -9.31 5.60
C VAL A 61 -9.89 -10.34 6.66
N GLY A 62 -8.86 -10.03 7.46
CA GLY A 62 -8.45 -10.88 8.58
C GLY A 62 -9.57 -11.06 9.60
N PHE A 63 -10.15 -9.94 10.04
CA PHE A 63 -11.28 -9.90 10.97
C PHE A 63 -12.49 -10.71 10.47
N ALA A 64 -12.85 -10.59 9.19
CA ALA A 64 -13.94 -11.34 8.58
C ALA A 64 -13.66 -12.84 8.54
N ARG A 65 -12.44 -13.26 8.19
CA ARG A 65 -12.01 -14.67 8.18
C ARG A 65 -12.00 -15.29 9.58
N GLN A 66 -11.68 -14.51 10.60
CA GLN A 66 -11.58 -14.93 11.99
C GLN A 66 -12.92 -14.88 12.75
N ARG A 67 -14.05 -15.05 12.06
CA ARG A 67 -15.41 -14.98 12.63
C ARG A 67 -15.68 -13.70 13.44
N ARG A 68 -15.10 -12.57 13.03
CA ARG A 68 -15.28 -11.25 13.67
C ARG A 68 -14.68 -11.12 15.08
N ILE A 69 -13.63 -11.89 15.36
CA ILE A 69 -12.82 -11.76 16.57
C ILE A 69 -11.56 -10.96 16.23
N ALA A 70 -11.27 -9.90 16.98
CA ALA A 70 -10.06 -9.09 16.79
C ALA A 70 -8.93 -9.63 17.68
N TYR A 71 -7.84 -10.09 17.07
CA TYR A 71 -6.68 -10.63 17.78
C TYR A 71 -5.56 -9.59 17.94
N ARG A 72 -4.76 -9.76 19.00
CA ARG A 72 -3.54 -8.98 19.19
C ARG A 72 -2.57 -9.27 18.03
N GLY A 73 -2.09 -8.22 17.39
CA GLY A 73 -1.14 -8.30 16.27
C GLY A 73 -1.78 -8.29 14.88
N ASP A 74 -3.11 -8.30 14.75
CA ASP A 74 -3.78 -8.17 13.44
C ASP A 74 -3.44 -6.86 12.74
N TRP A 75 -3.39 -5.76 13.50
CA TRP A 75 -2.96 -4.45 12.98
C TRP A 75 -1.52 -4.45 12.49
N LEU A 76 -0.61 -5.13 13.18
CA LEU A 76 0.79 -5.21 12.75
C LEU A 76 0.93 -6.03 11.46
N ARG A 77 0.18 -7.13 11.34
CA ARG A 77 0.13 -7.94 10.11
C ARG A 77 -0.47 -7.17 8.94
N ALA A 78 -1.59 -6.48 9.17
CA ALA A 78 -2.25 -5.66 8.15
C ALA A 78 -1.35 -4.51 7.70
N GLY A 79 -0.70 -3.81 8.64
CA GLY A 79 0.25 -2.74 8.35
C GLY A 79 1.47 -3.22 7.56
N ARG A 80 2.03 -4.38 7.88
CA ARG A 80 3.14 -4.96 7.09
C ARG A 80 2.72 -5.30 5.67
N ARG A 81 1.54 -5.90 5.48
CA ARG A 81 1.01 -6.19 4.12
C ARG A 81 0.75 -4.92 3.34
N ALA A 82 0.25 -3.88 4.00
CA ALA A 82 0.07 -2.56 3.41
C ALA A 82 1.39 -1.90 3.02
N LEU A 83 2.45 -2.08 3.82
CA LEU A 83 3.78 -1.62 3.47
C LEU A 83 4.29 -2.29 2.19
N TRP A 84 4.05 -3.59 2.02
CA TRP A 84 4.39 -4.28 0.78
C TRP A 84 3.64 -3.70 -0.43
N VAL A 85 2.34 -3.42 -0.29
CA VAL A 85 1.57 -2.75 -1.35
C VAL A 85 2.19 -1.40 -1.70
N ALA A 86 2.55 -0.59 -0.69
CA ALA A 86 3.17 0.72 -0.93
C ALA A 86 4.48 0.62 -1.70
N VAL A 87 5.36 -0.29 -1.28
CA VAL A 87 6.67 -0.51 -1.91
C VAL A 87 6.52 -1.03 -3.33
N VAL A 88 5.64 -2.00 -3.57
CA VAL A 88 5.41 -2.57 -4.90
C VAL A 88 4.85 -1.52 -5.86
N VAL A 89 3.83 -0.76 -5.43
CA VAL A 89 3.24 0.29 -6.25
C VAL A 89 4.27 1.38 -6.55
N MET A 90 5.01 1.86 -5.54
CA MET A 90 6.06 2.85 -5.73
C MET A 90 7.12 2.35 -6.73
N LEU A 91 7.62 1.12 -6.54
CA LEU A 91 8.61 0.52 -7.43
C LEU A 91 8.08 0.42 -8.87
N PHE A 92 6.85 -0.03 -9.08
CA PHE A 92 6.27 -0.16 -10.42
C PHE A 92 6.08 1.20 -11.09
N VAL A 93 5.67 2.23 -10.35
CA VAL A 93 5.57 3.57 -10.89
C VAL A 93 6.95 4.08 -11.32
N VAL A 94 7.99 3.92 -10.49
CA VAL A 94 9.37 4.31 -10.85
C VAL A 94 9.86 3.56 -12.09
N LEU A 95 9.66 2.24 -12.15
CA LEU A 95 10.03 1.46 -13.33
C LEU A 95 9.26 1.90 -14.58
N ARG A 96 7.99 2.29 -14.40
CA ARG A 96 7.15 2.75 -15.50
C ARG A 96 7.60 4.10 -16.05
N THR A 97 8.03 5.03 -15.19
CA THR A 97 8.53 6.34 -15.62
C THR A 97 9.86 6.24 -16.35
N GLN A 98 10.71 5.29 -15.98
CA GLN A 98 12.00 5.02 -16.64
C GLN A 98 11.88 4.16 -17.91
N GLY A 99 10.68 3.70 -18.27
CA GLY A 99 10.48 2.81 -19.42
C GLY A 99 11.01 1.38 -19.21
N ALA A 100 11.39 1.02 -17.99
CA ALA A 100 11.93 -0.30 -17.63
C ALA A 100 10.86 -1.32 -17.19
N PHE A 101 9.61 -0.88 -17.02
CA PHE A 101 8.52 -1.76 -16.59
C PHE A 101 8.19 -2.82 -17.63
N SER A 102 8.25 -4.09 -17.23
CA SER A 102 7.84 -5.24 -18.04
C SER A 102 7.03 -6.22 -17.21
N ILE A 103 6.12 -6.96 -17.85
CA ILE A 103 5.28 -7.97 -17.19
C ILE A 103 6.13 -9.01 -16.44
N PRO A 104 7.24 -9.54 -16.99
CA PRO A 104 8.10 -10.48 -16.26
C PRO A 104 8.66 -9.90 -14.96
N ILE A 105 9.12 -8.63 -14.97
CA ILE A 105 9.62 -7.96 -13.76
C ILE A 105 8.50 -7.81 -12.72
N ALA A 106 7.30 -7.43 -13.16
CA ALA A 106 6.16 -7.28 -12.27
C ALA A 106 5.80 -8.61 -11.58
N LEU A 107 5.74 -9.70 -12.35
CA LEU A 107 5.48 -11.04 -11.81
C LEU A 107 6.57 -11.47 -10.83
N PHE A 108 7.85 -11.26 -11.18
CA PHE A 108 8.97 -11.58 -10.30
C PHE A 108 8.86 -10.86 -8.96
N VAL A 109 8.60 -9.55 -8.96
CA VAL A 109 8.44 -8.74 -7.75
C VAL A 109 7.27 -9.24 -6.91
N VAL A 110 6.12 -9.52 -7.52
CA VAL A 110 4.93 -10.00 -6.80
C VAL A 110 5.19 -11.36 -6.15
N VAL A 111 5.82 -12.29 -6.87
CA VAL A 111 6.19 -13.61 -6.33
C VAL A 111 7.20 -13.47 -5.19
N MET A 112 8.20 -12.59 -5.33
CA MET A 112 9.18 -12.35 -4.27
C MET A 112 8.52 -11.81 -3.00
N VAL A 113 7.62 -10.83 -3.14
CA VAL A 113 6.88 -10.27 -2.01
C VAL A 113 6.01 -11.34 -1.34
N LEU A 114 5.34 -12.18 -2.13
CA LEU A 114 4.57 -13.30 -1.60
C LEU A 114 5.48 -14.27 -0.83
N PHE A 115 6.63 -14.63 -1.39
CA PHE A 115 7.60 -15.53 -0.77
C PHE A 115 8.13 -14.98 0.56
N VAL A 116 8.47 -13.69 0.60
CA VAL A 116 8.89 -13.00 1.83
C VAL A 116 7.78 -12.98 2.86
N GLU A 117 6.54 -12.62 2.47
CA GLU A 117 5.41 -12.58 3.39
C GLU A 117 5.06 -13.97 3.94
N LEU A 118 5.16 -15.02 3.13
CA LEU A 118 4.99 -16.41 3.57
C LEU A 118 6.07 -16.82 4.56
N THR A 119 7.34 -16.53 4.25
CA THR A 119 8.48 -16.86 5.13
C THR A 119 8.39 -16.16 6.48
N LEU A 120 8.01 -14.88 6.50
CA LEU A 120 7.78 -14.11 7.73
C LEU A 120 6.54 -14.55 8.50
N SER A 121 5.58 -15.19 7.82
CA SER A 121 4.36 -15.71 8.44
C SER A 121 4.57 -17.08 9.11
N VAL A 122 5.52 -17.90 8.64
CA VAL A 122 5.79 -19.26 9.19
C VAL A 122 6.64 -19.23 10.46
N ARG A 123 7.50 -18.21 10.64
CA ARG A 123 8.40 -18.10 11.81
C ARG A 123 7.71 -17.65 13.12
N ARG A 124 6.39 -17.72 13.22
CA ARG A 124 5.60 -17.32 14.40
C ARG A 124 4.42 -18.25 14.60
#